data_AF-A0A6P5CBF3-F1
#
_entry.id   AF-A0A6P5CBF3-F1
#
_cell.length_a   1.000
_cell.length_b   1.000
_cell.length_c   1.000
_cell.angle_alpha   90.00
_cell.angle_beta   90.00
_cell.angle_gamma   90.00
#
_symmetry.space_group_name_H-M   'P 1'
#
loop_
_entity.id
_entity.type
_entity.pdbx_description
1 polymer ?
#
loop_
_entity_poly.entity_id
_entity_poly.type
_entity_poly.pdbx_seq_one_letter_code
_entity_poly.pdbx_strand_id
1 'polypeptide(L)'
;MTDDKDVLRDVWFGRIPTCFTLYQDEITEREAEPYYLLLPRVSYLTLVTDKVKKHFQKVMRQEDISEIWFEYEGTPLKWHYPIGLLFDLLASSSALPWNITVHFKSFPEKDLLHCPSKDVIEAHFMSCVKEADALKHKSQVINEMQKKDHKQLWMGLQNDRFDQFWAINRKLMEYPAEENGFRYIPFRIYQTTTERPFIQKLFRPVSTDGQLHTLGDLLKEVCPSAVAPEVPMPEVCSWLPTWLLASSAEGSHLPSLWRDWEEDGPRLSQQGAENRRNQSPGTETLPNTVLPVEAKIKPTFEPSRIAGGRKASLAVKCWASQGPSRVFIARKKFHWFRTKLKQQVFRAGV
;
A
#
# COMPACT_ATOMS: atom_id res chain seq x y z
N MET A 1 24.33 -15.68 10.54
CA MET A 1 23.13 -16.55 10.56
C MET A 1 22.03 -16.05 11.51
N THR A 2 22.34 -15.26 12.54
CA THR A 2 21.34 -14.58 13.41
C THR A 2 20.56 -13.50 12.67
N ASP A 3 21.25 -12.71 11.85
CA ASP A 3 20.69 -11.50 11.22
C ASP A 3 19.53 -11.82 10.25
N ASP A 4 19.66 -12.87 9.44
CA ASP A 4 18.59 -13.30 8.54
C ASP A 4 17.36 -13.81 9.31
N LYS A 5 17.56 -14.49 10.44
CA LYS A 5 16.45 -14.96 11.29
C LYS A 5 15.70 -13.78 11.90
N ASP A 6 16.41 -12.71 12.27
CA ASP A 6 15.78 -11.49 12.79
C ASP A 6 14.93 -10.80 11.72
N VAL A 7 15.41 -10.73 10.47
CA VAL A 7 14.59 -10.25 9.34
C VAL A 7 13.32 -11.09 9.16
N LEU A 8 13.40 -12.42 9.25
CA LEU A 8 12.22 -13.29 9.16
C LEU A 8 11.21 -13.00 10.29
N ARG A 9 11.69 -12.72 11.51
CA ARG A 9 10.85 -12.38 12.65
C ARG A 9 10.21 -11.01 12.46
N ASP A 10 10.96 -10.01 12.00
CA ASP A 10 10.44 -8.66 11.73
C ASP A 10 9.34 -8.68 10.67
N VAL A 11 9.51 -9.47 9.60
CA VAL A 11 8.48 -9.67 8.58
C VAL A 11 7.24 -10.34 9.18
N TRP A 12 7.41 -11.39 9.98
CA TRP A 12 6.31 -12.14 10.60
C TRP A 12 5.52 -11.30 11.61
N PHE A 13 6.22 -10.61 12.50
CA PHE A 13 5.61 -9.80 13.57
C PHE A 13 5.23 -8.39 13.14
N GLY A 14 5.38 -8.04 11.86
CA GLY A 14 4.88 -6.79 11.31
C GLY A 14 3.38 -6.58 11.61
N ARG A 15 3.03 -5.43 12.19
CA ARG A 15 1.65 -5.06 12.53
C ARG A 15 1.23 -3.77 11.82
N ILE A 16 -0.07 -3.63 11.58
CA ILE A 16 -0.70 -2.40 11.10
C ILE A 16 -1.72 -1.96 12.16
N PRO A 17 -1.61 -0.75 12.73
CA PRO A 17 -2.66 -0.22 13.58
C PRO A 17 -3.88 0.12 12.73
N THR A 18 -5.01 -0.48 13.07
CA THR A 18 -6.25 -0.40 12.31
C THR A 18 -7.40 0.03 13.20
N CYS A 19 -8.20 0.96 12.70
CA CYS A 19 -9.47 1.38 13.28
C CYS A 19 -10.59 0.79 12.42
N PHE A 20 -11.45 -0.02 13.03
CA PHE A 20 -12.65 -0.53 12.38
C PHE A 20 -13.85 0.30 12.80
N THR A 21 -14.62 0.79 11.83
CA THR A 21 -15.85 1.56 12.06
C THR A 21 -17.00 0.88 11.35
N LEU A 22 -18.15 0.73 12.00
CA LEU A 22 -19.34 0.18 11.36
C LEU A 22 -19.87 1.17 10.31
N TYR A 23 -20.31 0.67 9.17
CA TYR A 23 -20.91 1.51 8.13
C TYR A 23 -22.15 2.25 8.64
N GLN A 24 -22.31 3.51 8.24
CA GLN A 24 -23.29 4.42 8.82
C GLN A 24 -24.75 4.01 8.55
N ASP A 25 -25.02 3.38 7.41
CA ASP A 25 -26.38 2.95 7.06
C ASP A 25 -26.71 1.53 7.58
N GLU A 26 -25.83 0.91 8.37
CA GLU A 26 -26.14 -0.36 9.01
C GLU A 26 -27.16 -0.15 10.13
N ILE A 27 -28.23 -0.96 10.10
CA ILE A 27 -29.30 -0.89 11.10
C ILE A 27 -28.77 -1.44 12.42
N THR A 28 -28.65 -0.58 13.43
CA THR A 28 -28.16 -0.92 14.76
C THR A 28 -29.17 -0.58 15.85
N GLU A 29 -29.17 -1.34 16.94
CA GLU A 29 -29.99 -1.07 18.13
C GLU A 29 -29.44 0.09 18.97
N ARG A 30 -28.14 0.38 18.83
CA ARG A 30 -27.39 1.42 19.53
C ARG A 30 -26.15 1.80 18.74
N GLU A 31 -25.59 2.97 19.05
CA GLU A 31 -24.35 3.44 18.44
C GLU A 31 -23.20 2.43 18.63
N ALA A 32 -22.48 2.17 17.54
CA ALA A 32 -21.38 1.23 17.50
C ALA A 32 -20.04 1.94 17.71
N GLU A 33 -19.37 1.69 18.84
CA GLU A 33 -18.04 2.26 19.07
C GLU A 33 -17.00 1.66 18.10
N PRO A 34 -16.05 2.47 17.59
CA PRO A 34 -14.95 1.97 16.75
C PRO A 34 -14.09 0.93 17.49
N TYR A 35 -13.60 -0.06 16.75
CA TYR A 35 -12.76 -1.13 17.30
C TYR A 35 -11.32 -1.02 16.79
N TYR A 36 -10.37 -0.89 17.71
CA TYR A 36 -8.94 -0.78 17.36
C TYR A 36 -8.23 -2.12 17.50
N LEU A 37 -7.44 -2.49 16.48
CA LEU A 37 -6.69 -3.74 16.46
C LEU A 37 -5.36 -3.59 15.73
N LEU A 38 -4.32 -4.28 16.22
CA LEU A 38 -3.05 -4.43 15.51
C LEU A 38 -3.13 -5.64 14.57
N LEU A 39 -3.33 -5.39 13.28
CA LEU A 39 -3.47 -6.46 12.30
C LEU A 39 -2.10 -7.04 11.87
N PRO A 40 -1.93 -8.38 11.84
CA PRO A 40 -0.71 -9.01 11.33
C PRO A 40 -0.60 -8.89 9.80
N ARG A 41 0.50 -8.30 9.32
CA ARG A 41 0.74 -8.05 7.88
C ARG A 41 0.70 -9.32 7.02
N VAL A 42 1.15 -10.45 7.57
CA VAL A 42 1.30 -11.72 6.84
C VAL A 42 0.01 -12.55 6.75
N SER A 43 -1.04 -12.16 7.47
CA SER A 43 -2.30 -12.91 7.55
C SER A 43 -3.40 -12.33 6.64
N TYR A 44 -4.61 -12.86 6.77
CA TYR A 44 -5.82 -12.48 6.01
C TYR A 44 -6.86 -11.84 6.92
N LEU A 45 -7.61 -10.85 6.42
CA LEU A 45 -8.60 -10.10 7.22
C LEU A 45 -9.59 -11.05 7.93
N THR A 46 -10.27 -11.89 7.16
CA THR A 46 -11.29 -12.84 7.67
C THR A 46 -10.76 -13.90 8.64
N LEU A 47 -9.43 -14.06 8.76
CA LEU A 47 -8.81 -14.99 9.70
C LEU A 47 -8.61 -14.37 11.09
N VAL A 48 -8.38 -13.05 11.17
CA VAL A 48 -7.91 -12.36 12.39
C VAL A 48 -8.92 -11.37 12.97
N THR A 49 -10.07 -11.20 12.33
CA THR A 49 -11.11 -10.23 12.72
C THR A 49 -12.28 -10.85 13.48
N ASP A 50 -12.13 -12.05 14.08
CA ASP A 50 -13.19 -12.68 14.89
C ASP A 50 -13.69 -11.77 16.03
N LYS A 51 -12.76 -11.04 16.68
CA LYS A 51 -13.11 -10.10 17.75
C LYS A 51 -13.86 -8.88 17.23
N VAL A 52 -13.50 -8.38 16.03
CA VAL A 52 -14.18 -7.27 15.35
C VAL A 52 -15.60 -7.68 14.98
N LYS A 53 -15.76 -8.86 14.38
CA LYS A 53 -17.08 -9.44 14.05
C LYS A 53 -17.96 -9.54 15.29
N LYS A 54 -17.45 -10.15 16.38
CA LYS A 54 -18.18 -10.27 17.65
C LYS A 54 -18.50 -8.93 18.30
N HIS A 55 -17.68 -7.89 18.10
CA HIS A 55 -17.93 -6.56 18.64
C HIS A 55 -19.15 -5.92 17.99
N PHE A 56 -19.16 -5.84 16.65
CA PHE A 56 -20.26 -5.21 15.92
C PHE A 56 -21.55 -6.04 15.89
N GLN A 57 -21.47 -7.37 15.96
CA GLN A 57 -22.67 -8.21 16.08
C GLN A 57 -23.48 -7.95 17.38
N LYS A 58 -22.88 -7.37 18.44
CA LYS A 58 -23.59 -7.06 19.70
C LYS A 58 -24.52 -5.84 19.63
N VAL A 59 -24.43 -5.07 18.55
CA VAL A 59 -25.26 -3.87 18.34
C VAL A 59 -26.23 -4.06 17.18
N MET A 60 -26.22 -5.23 16.53
CA MET A 60 -27.08 -5.57 15.40
C MET A 60 -28.16 -6.55 15.82
N ARG A 61 -29.33 -6.46 15.17
CA ARG A 61 -30.39 -7.45 15.29
C ARG A 61 -29.99 -8.74 14.59
N GLN A 62 -30.37 -9.89 15.14
CA GLN A 62 -29.94 -11.20 14.65
C GLN A 62 -30.33 -11.45 13.17
N GLU A 63 -31.47 -10.93 12.75
CA GLU A 63 -31.98 -10.98 11.36
C GLU A 63 -31.16 -10.16 10.36
N ASP A 64 -30.44 -9.13 10.83
CA ASP A 64 -29.62 -8.24 10.02
C ASP A 64 -28.17 -8.76 9.88
N ILE A 65 -27.78 -9.76 10.68
CA ILE A 65 -26.42 -10.31 10.68
C ILE A 65 -26.23 -11.22 9.47
N SER A 66 -25.43 -10.73 8.52
CA SER A 66 -25.04 -11.42 7.29
C SER A 66 -23.51 -11.62 7.25
N GLU A 67 -22.96 -12.00 6.09
CA GLU A 67 -21.52 -12.17 5.94
C GLU A 67 -20.80 -10.83 6.08
N ILE A 68 -19.81 -10.79 6.98
CA ILE A 68 -19.01 -9.59 7.21
C ILE A 68 -18.06 -9.34 6.04
N TRP A 69 -18.01 -8.10 5.55
CA TRP A 69 -17.02 -7.67 4.58
C TRP A 69 -16.46 -6.29 4.96
N PHE A 70 -15.35 -5.93 4.32
CA PHE A 70 -14.55 -4.76 4.71
C PHE A 70 -14.31 -3.85 3.51
N GLU A 71 -14.24 -2.55 3.77
CA GLU A 71 -14.03 -1.53 2.77
C GLU A 71 -12.94 -0.53 3.21
N TYR A 72 -12.21 0.02 2.24
CA TYR A 72 -11.37 1.19 2.43
C TYR A 72 -11.69 2.23 1.36
N GLU A 73 -12.15 3.42 1.75
CA GLU A 73 -12.45 4.55 0.87
C GLU A 73 -13.27 4.14 -0.39
N GLY A 74 -14.38 3.44 -0.21
CA GLY A 74 -15.24 2.97 -1.32
C GLY A 74 -14.75 1.72 -2.03
N THR A 75 -13.59 1.16 -1.64
CA THR A 75 -13.00 -0.02 -2.28
C THR A 75 -13.19 -1.27 -1.41
N PRO A 76 -13.94 -2.28 -1.87
CA PRO A 76 -14.05 -3.57 -1.17
C PRO A 76 -12.70 -4.27 -1.02
N LEU A 77 -12.37 -4.68 0.20
CA LEU A 77 -11.09 -5.30 0.55
C LEU A 77 -11.13 -6.82 0.32
N LYS A 78 -10.36 -7.27 -0.66
CA LYS A 78 -10.22 -8.69 -1.02
C LYS A 78 -9.57 -9.48 0.10
N TRP A 79 -10.36 -10.25 0.86
CA TRP A 79 -9.87 -11.00 2.03
C TRP A 79 -8.72 -11.98 1.73
N HIS A 80 -8.69 -12.51 0.51
CA HIS A 80 -7.69 -13.49 0.05
C HIS A 80 -6.34 -12.83 -0.32
N TYR A 81 -6.24 -11.50 -0.24
CA TYR A 81 -4.98 -10.77 -0.31
C TYR A 81 -4.46 -10.55 1.13
N PRO A 82 -3.15 -10.72 1.37
CA PRO A 82 -2.58 -10.46 2.68
C PRO A 82 -2.84 -9.04 3.16
N ILE A 83 -3.07 -8.87 4.45
CA ILE A 83 -3.35 -7.58 5.09
C ILE A 83 -2.27 -6.54 4.75
N GLY A 84 -1.00 -6.93 4.85
CA GLY A 84 0.13 -6.05 4.54
C GLY A 84 0.12 -5.57 3.09
N LEU A 85 -0.27 -6.43 2.15
CA LEU A 85 -0.39 -6.08 0.74
C LEU A 85 -1.52 -5.07 0.51
N LEU A 86 -2.70 -5.33 1.08
CA LEU A 86 -3.85 -4.43 0.96
C LEU A 86 -3.50 -3.02 1.50
N PHE A 87 -2.88 -2.96 2.68
CA PHE A 87 -2.45 -1.70 3.25
C PHE A 87 -1.37 -1.00 2.41
N ASP A 88 -0.33 -1.72 1.99
CA ASP A 88 0.78 -1.16 1.23
C ASP A 88 0.30 -0.58 -0.11
N LEU A 89 -0.66 -1.25 -0.76
CA LEU A 89 -1.25 -0.87 -2.04
C LEU A 89 -2.24 0.31 -1.92
N LEU A 90 -3.09 0.32 -0.89
CA LEU A 90 -4.25 1.21 -0.82
C LEU A 90 -4.07 2.39 0.15
N ALA A 91 -3.43 2.17 1.30
CA ALA A 91 -3.50 3.09 2.43
C ALA A 91 -2.13 3.55 2.97
N SER A 92 -1.01 3.08 2.38
CA SER A 92 0.34 3.36 2.91
C SER A 92 0.77 4.82 2.84
N SER A 93 0.12 5.66 2.04
CA SER A 93 0.34 7.11 1.99
C SER A 93 -0.57 7.90 2.94
N SER A 94 -1.56 7.23 3.54
CA SER A 94 -2.54 7.82 4.45
C SER A 94 -1.99 7.84 5.88
N ALA A 95 -2.56 8.71 6.72
CA ALA A 95 -2.23 8.74 8.14
C ALA A 95 -2.70 7.44 8.81
N LEU A 96 -1.95 6.99 9.82
CA LEU A 96 -2.38 5.90 10.69
C LEU A 96 -3.34 6.43 11.78
N PRO A 97 -4.25 5.60 12.30
CA PRO A 97 -4.47 4.18 11.98
C PRO A 97 -5.11 3.96 10.60
N TRP A 98 -4.98 2.76 10.05
CA TRP A 98 -5.69 2.36 8.84
C TRP A 98 -7.20 2.27 9.15
N ASN A 99 -8.00 3.15 8.54
CA ASN A 99 -9.44 3.22 8.79
C ASN A 99 -10.18 2.26 7.86
N ILE A 100 -10.74 1.18 8.39
CA ILE A 100 -11.52 0.19 7.66
C ILE A 100 -12.98 0.30 8.05
N THR A 101 -13.85 0.37 7.05
CA THR A 101 -15.30 0.31 7.26
C THR A 101 -15.76 -1.15 7.26
N VAL A 102 -16.61 -1.50 8.22
CA VAL A 102 -17.20 -2.83 8.39
C VAL A 102 -18.63 -2.81 7.89
N HIS A 103 -18.97 -3.81 7.09
CA HIS A 103 -20.30 -4.00 6.53
C HIS A 103 -20.77 -5.43 6.80
N PHE A 104 -22.08 -5.60 6.88
CA PHE A 104 -22.75 -6.89 6.93
C PHE A 104 -23.71 -7.04 5.75
N LYS A 105 -24.40 -5.96 5.36
CA LYS A 105 -25.35 -5.98 4.24
C LYS A 105 -24.67 -5.69 2.90
N SER A 106 -25.43 -5.89 1.82
CA SER A 106 -25.05 -5.50 0.45
C SER A 106 -23.67 -6.03 0.03
N PHE A 107 -23.42 -7.33 0.25
CA PHE A 107 -22.16 -7.96 -0.10
C PHE A 107 -21.83 -7.72 -1.61
N PRO A 108 -20.64 -7.21 -1.94
CA PRO A 108 -20.28 -6.86 -3.32
C PRO A 108 -19.85 -8.12 -4.10
N GLU A 109 -20.84 -8.89 -4.56
CA GLU A 109 -20.70 -10.16 -5.29
C GLU A 109 -19.74 -10.10 -6.48
N LYS A 110 -19.61 -8.94 -7.13
CA LYS A 110 -18.75 -8.75 -8.30
C LYS A 110 -17.29 -8.51 -7.96
N ASP A 111 -17.01 -8.03 -6.74
CA ASP A 111 -15.69 -7.53 -6.35
C ASP A 111 -15.00 -8.44 -5.32
N LEU A 112 -15.80 -9.19 -4.53
CA LEU A 112 -15.32 -10.04 -3.45
C LEU A 112 -15.73 -11.49 -3.63
N LEU A 113 -14.83 -12.39 -3.22
CA LEU A 113 -15.14 -13.81 -3.05
C LEU A 113 -15.77 -14.02 -1.68
N HIS A 114 -16.76 -14.89 -1.56
CA HIS A 114 -17.26 -15.32 -0.26
C HIS A 114 -16.20 -16.06 0.56
N CYS A 115 -16.30 -15.93 1.89
CA CYS A 115 -15.44 -16.58 2.88
C CYS A 115 -16.31 -17.20 4.00
N PRO A 116 -17.09 -18.26 3.70
CA PRO A 116 -18.05 -18.85 4.65
C PRO A 116 -17.40 -19.51 5.86
N SER A 117 -16.14 -19.98 5.75
CA SER A 117 -15.44 -20.68 6.82
C SER A 117 -13.92 -20.46 6.77
N LYS A 118 -13.25 -20.78 7.87
CA LYS A 118 -11.78 -20.79 7.94
C LYS A 118 -11.15 -21.84 7.03
N ASP A 119 -11.88 -22.90 6.69
CA ASP A 119 -11.40 -23.95 5.78
C ASP A 119 -11.21 -23.41 4.36
N VAL A 120 -12.01 -22.42 3.93
CA VAL A 120 -11.82 -21.73 2.64
C VAL A 120 -10.52 -20.92 2.64
N ILE A 121 -10.18 -20.31 3.78
CA ILE A 121 -8.92 -19.58 3.97
C ILE A 121 -7.73 -20.56 3.95
N GLU A 122 -7.85 -21.69 4.64
CA GLU A 122 -6.84 -22.76 4.64
C GLU A 122 -6.61 -23.29 3.22
N ALA A 123 -7.68 -23.59 2.48
CA ALA A 123 -7.62 -24.05 1.10
C ALA A 123 -6.93 -23.03 0.18
N HIS A 124 -7.29 -21.74 0.28
CA HIS A 124 -6.63 -20.66 -0.46
C HIS A 124 -5.14 -20.53 -0.13
N PHE A 125 -4.81 -20.56 1.17
CA PHE A 125 -3.42 -20.51 1.64
C PHE A 125 -2.61 -21.68 1.08
N MET A 126 -3.12 -22.91 1.20
CA MET A 126 -2.43 -24.10 0.70
C MET A 126 -2.32 -24.12 -0.83
N SER A 127 -3.32 -23.58 -1.55
CA SER A 127 -3.25 -23.39 -2.99
C SER A 127 -2.08 -22.47 -3.37
N CYS A 128 -1.94 -21.32 -2.69
CA CYS A 128 -0.83 -20.40 -2.92
C CYS A 128 0.54 -21.02 -2.61
N VAL A 129 0.64 -21.81 -1.53
CA VAL A 129 1.90 -22.50 -1.16
C VAL A 129 2.27 -23.55 -2.20
N LYS A 130 1.31 -24.34 -2.69
CA LYS A 130 1.52 -25.34 -3.74
C LYS A 130 1.93 -24.70 -5.07
N GLU A 131 1.27 -23.60 -5.45
CA GLU A 131 1.64 -22.82 -6.65
C GLU A 131 3.07 -22.28 -6.54
N ALA A 132 3.45 -21.75 -5.38
CA ALA A 132 4.81 -21.28 -5.15
C ALA A 132 5.85 -22.42 -5.22
N ASP A 133 5.53 -23.60 -4.67
CA ASP A 133 6.42 -24.77 -4.75
C ASP A 133 6.49 -25.38 -6.16
N ALA A 134 5.43 -25.28 -6.95
CA ALA A 134 5.44 -25.62 -8.37
C ALA A 134 6.48 -24.81 -9.14
N LEU A 135 6.58 -23.50 -8.83
CA LEU A 135 7.56 -22.61 -9.43
C LEU A 135 8.99 -22.89 -8.94
N LYS A 136 9.16 -23.14 -7.64
CA LYS A 136 10.49 -23.34 -7.04
C LYS A 136 11.09 -24.72 -7.32
N HIS A 137 10.29 -25.77 -7.14
CA HIS A 137 10.74 -27.17 -7.07
C HIS A 137 9.87 -28.14 -7.88
N LYS A 138 9.04 -27.65 -8.82
CA LYS A 138 8.05 -28.49 -9.55
C LYS A 138 7.13 -29.27 -8.61
N SER A 139 6.79 -28.67 -7.46
CA SER A 139 5.94 -29.25 -6.42
C SER A 139 6.54 -30.46 -5.68
N GLN A 140 7.83 -30.77 -5.86
CA GLN A 140 8.46 -31.94 -5.24
C GLN A 140 8.42 -31.86 -3.71
N VAL A 141 8.89 -30.74 -3.15
CA VAL A 141 9.01 -30.57 -1.69
C VAL A 141 7.64 -30.61 -1.01
N ILE A 142 6.64 -29.89 -1.51
CA ILE A 142 5.32 -29.85 -0.89
C ILE A 142 4.57 -31.20 -1.01
N ASN A 143 4.81 -31.97 -2.07
CA ASN A 143 4.18 -33.27 -2.29
C ASN A 143 4.83 -34.39 -1.47
N GLU A 144 6.12 -34.27 -1.15
CA GLU A 144 6.83 -35.19 -0.24
C GLU A 144 6.45 -34.97 1.24
N MET A 145 5.95 -33.79 1.58
CA MET A 145 5.47 -33.49 2.94
C MET A 145 4.24 -34.31 3.33
N GLN A 146 4.21 -34.71 4.60
CA GLN A 146 3.04 -35.39 5.18
C GLN A 146 1.89 -34.41 5.42
N LYS A 147 0.65 -34.91 5.45
CA LYS A 147 -0.55 -34.09 5.74
C LYS A 147 -0.46 -33.30 7.06
N LYS A 148 0.26 -33.84 8.06
CA LYS A 148 0.52 -33.17 9.33
C LYS A 148 1.41 -31.92 9.17
N ASP A 149 2.36 -31.96 8.24
CA ASP A 149 3.27 -30.84 7.95
C ASP A 149 2.48 -29.70 7.29
N HIS A 150 1.56 -30.02 6.37
CA HIS A 150 0.63 -29.05 5.78
C HIS A 150 -0.24 -28.39 6.86
N LYS A 151 -0.83 -29.20 7.75
CA LYS A 151 -1.62 -28.69 8.87
C LYS A 151 -0.78 -27.83 9.83
N GLN A 152 0.49 -28.17 10.04
CA GLN A 152 1.39 -27.39 10.89
C GLN A 152 1.72 -26.03 10.28
N LEU A 153 1.90 -25.92 8.95
CA LEU A 153 2.04 -24.62 8.26
C LEU A 153 0.81 -23.75 8.50
N TRP A 154 -0.38 -24.31 8.27
CA TRP A 154 -1.64 -23.60 8.49
C TRP A 154 -1.82 -23.15 9.95
N MET A 155 -1.65 -24.07 10.91
CA MET A 155 -1.77 -23.77 12.33
C MET A 155 -0.72 -22.75 12.80
N GLY A 156 0.47 -22.76 12.21
CA GLY A 156 1.50 -21.76 12.46
C GLY A 156 1.05 -20.36 12.06
N LEU A 157 0.45 -20.22 10.87
CA LEU A 157 -0.12 -18.95 10.39
C LEU A 157 -1.34 -18.51 11.22
N GLN A 158 -2.31 -19.40 11.41
CA GLN A 158 -3.57 -19.12 12.11
C GLN A 158 -3.35 -18.64 13.55
N ASN A 159 -2.39 -19.25 14.26
CA ASN A 159 -2.14 -18.97 15.66
C ASN A 159 -0.95 -18.03 15.90
N ASP A 160 -0.42 -17.40 14.84
CA ASP A 160 0.72 -16.47 14.91
C ASP A 160 1.97 -17.11 15.56
N ARG A 161 2.20 -18.40 15.31
CA ARG A 161 3.30 -19.20 15.87
C ARG A 161 4.46 -19.31 14.89
N PHE A 162 5.37 -18.32 14.94
CA PHE A 162 6.56 -18.24 14.08
C PHE A 162 7.37 -19.55 14.01
N ASP A 163 7.80 -20.10 15.14
CA ASP A 163 8.68 -21.29 15.15
C ASP A 163 7.95 -22.53 14.62
N GLN A 164 6.64 -22.65 14.87
CA GLN A 164 5.81 -23.74 14.36
C GLN A 164 5.71 -23.69 12.83
N PHE A 165 5.51 -22.49 12.27
CA PHE A 165 5.47 -22.26 10.82
C PHE A 165 6.83 -22.54 10.18
N TRP A 166 7.90 -21.93 10.69
CA TRP A 166 9.24 -22.01 10.09
C TRP A 166 9.91 -23.37 10.25
N ALA A 167 9.50 -24.19 11.23
CA ALA A 167 9.96 -25.58 11.33
C ALA A 167 9.65 -26.40 10.07
N ILE A 168 8.55 -26.08 9.37
CA ILE A 168 8.16 -26.71 8.10
C ILE A 168 8.55 -25.83 6.91
N ASN A 169 8.27 -24.52 6.96
CA ASN A 169 8.51 -23.61 5.83
C ASN A 169 9.98 -23.54 5.41
N ARG A 170 10.93 -23.80 6.31
CA ARG A 170 12.35 -23.89 5.96
C ARG A 170 12.64 -24.92 4.86
N LYS A 171 11.94 -26.07 4.87
CA LYS A 171 12.07 -27.10 3.81
C LYS A 171 11.69 -26.54 2.44
N LEU A 172 10.66 -25.69 2.39
CA LEU A 172 10.23 -25.00 1.17
C LEU A 172 11.20 -23.89 0.74
N MET A 173 12.18 -23.52 1.55
CA MET A 173 13.16 -22.48 1.24
C MET A 173 14.55 -23.04 0.95
N GLU A 174 14.72 -24.36 1.06
CA GLU A 174 15.93 -25.09 0.67
C GLU A 174 15.88 -25.38 -0.85
N TYR A 175 17.05 -25.42 -1.49
CA TYR A 175 17.23 -25.79 -2.89
C TYR A 175 18.43 -26.74 -3.02
N PRO A 176 18.55 -27.51 -4.12
CA PRO A 176 19.64 -28.47 -4.29
C PRO A 176 21.00 -27.81 -4.19
N ALA A 177 22.00 -28.51 -3.65
CA ALA A 177 23.33 -27.94 -3.38
C ALA A 177 24.10 -27.57 -4.66
N GLU A 178 23.78 -28.25 -5.77
CA GLU A 178 24.29 -27.99 -7.11
C GLU A 178 23.68 -26.73 -7.76
N GLU A 179 22.57 -26.22 -7.23
CA GLU A 179 21.87 -25.04 -7.74
C GLU A 179 22.15 -23.84 -6.83
N ASN A 180 22.31 -22.65 -7.41
CA ASN A 180 22.49 -21.40 -6.65
C ASN A 180 21.17 -20.71 -6.31
N GLY A 181 20.04 -21.40 -6.42
CA GLY A 181 18.71 -20.87 -6.09
C GLY A 181 17.55 -21.72 -6.59
N PHE A 182 16.33 -21.20 -6.44
CA PHE A 182 15.12 -21.87 -6.94
C PHE A 182 15.06 -21.89 -8.47
N ARG A 183 14.25 -22.81 -9.03
CA ARG A 183 14.01 -22.87 -10.48
C ARG A 183 13.39 -21.58 -11.02
N TYR A 184 12.36 -21.07 -10.37
CA TYR A 184 11.74 -19.77 -10.64
C TYR A 184 11.36 -19.08 -9.33
N ILE A 185 11.36 -17.75 -9.33
CA ILE A 185 10.92 -16.96 -8.17
C ILE A 185 9.39 -16.82 -8.17
N PRO A 186 8.71 -17.22 -7.08
CA PRO A 186 7.29 -16.95 -6.90
C PRO A 186 7.09 -15.48 -6.49
N PHE A 187 6.62 -14.66 -7.42
CA PHE A 187 6.32 -13.25 -7.19
C PHE A 187 4.99 -12.83 -7.83
N ARG A 188 4.40 -11.77 -7.27
CA ARG A 188 3.27 -11.03 -7.85
C ARG A 188 3.52 -9.53 -7.68
N ILE A 189 3.37 -8.78 -8.77
CA ILE A 189 3.50 -7.32 -8.78
C ILE A 189 2.11 -6.70 -8.92
N TYR A 190 1.74 -5.86 -7.95
CA TYR A 190 0.45 -5.19 -7.89
C TYR A 190 0.60 -3.71 -8.22
N GLN A 191 -0.28 -3.20 -9.08
CA GLN A 191 -0.37 -1.79 -9.48
C GLN A 191 -1.84 -1.38 -9.50
N THR A 192 -2.17 -0.27 -8.82
CA THR A 192 -3.54 0.26 -8.80
C THR A 192 -3.96 0.89 -10.14
N THR A 193 -3.01 1.23 -10.99
CA THR A 193 -3.22 1.93 -12.26
C THR A 193 -3.48 1.00 -13.45
N THR A 194 -3.35 -0.32 -13.25
CA THR A 194 -3.51 -1.31 -14.33
C THR A 194 -4.82 -2.06 -14.18
N GLU A 195 -5.50 -2.34 -15.29
CA GLU A 195 -6.73 -3.17 -15.31
C GLU A 195 -6.45 -4.62 -14.90
N ARG A 196 -5.20 -5.09 -15.06
CA ARG A 196 -4.80 -6.44 -14.66
C ARG A 196 -4.66 -6.53 -13.13
N PRO A 197 -5.14 -7.60 -12.49
CA PRO A 197 -5.04 -7.77 -11.03
C PRO A 197 -3.60 -7.76 -10.51
N PHE A 198 -2.69 -8.42 -11.22
CA PHE A 198 -1.25 -8.44 -10.93
C PHE A 198 -0.46 -8.98 -12.12
N ILE A 199 0.85 -8.75 -12.13
CA ILE A 199 1.80 -9.35 -13.06
C ILE A 199 2.50 -10.52 -12.36
N GLN A 200 2.44 -11.70 -12.99
CA GLN A 200 3.17 -12.90 -12.60
C GLN A 200 3.75 -13.54 -13.86
N LYS A 201 5.06 -13.73 -13.90
CA LYS A 201 5.81 -14.33 -15.01
C LYS A 201 6.87 -15.27 -14.49
N LEU A 202 7.41 -16.12 -15.35
CA LEU A 202 8.56 -16.96 -15.01
C LEU A 202 9.82 -16.09 -15.01
N PHE A 203 10.54 -16.07 -13.89
CA PHE A 203 11.80 -15.36 -13.74
C PHE A 203 12.77 -16.24 -12.94
N ARG A 204 13.98 -16.45 -13.47
CA ARG A 204 15.02 -17.25 -12.80
C ARG A 204 15.81 -16.35 -11.85
N PRO A 205 16.17 -16.82 -10.64
CA PRO A 205 16.99 -16.04 -9.71
C PRO A 205 18.47 -15.97 -10.09
N VAL A 206 18.94 -16.88 -10.93
CA VAL A 206 20.34 -16.98 -11.35
C VAL A 206 20.41 -16.78 -12.86
N SER A 207 21.36 -15.96 -13.32
CA SER A 207 21.67 -15.75 -14.72
C SER A 207 22.37 -16.97 -15.34
N THR A 208 22.55 -16.97 -16.66
CA THR A 208 23.32 -18.01 -17.37
C THR A 208 24.78 -18.07 -16.89
N ASP A 209 25.31 -16.95 -16.39
CA ASP A 209 26.70 -16.80 -15.97
C ASP A 209 26.88 -17.12 -14.48
N GLY A 210 25.83 -17.62 -13.82
CA GLY A 210 25.87 -17.99 -12.40
C GLY A 210 25.70 -16.82 -11.42
N GLN A 211 25.46 -15.60 -11.92
CA GLN A 211 25.26 -14.42 -11.08
C GLN A 211 23.81 -14.34 -10.58
N LEU A 212 23.62 -13.83 -9.36
CA LEU A 212 22.29 -13.63 -8.79
C LEU A 212 21.62 -12.40 -9.42
N HIS A 213 20.41 -12.58 -9.94
CA HIS A 213 19.58 -11.46 -10.37
C HIS A 213 19.12 -10.62 -9.18
N THR A 214 19.07 -9.32 -9.40
CA THR A 214 18.58 -8.33 -8.44
C THR A 214 17.08 -8.08 -8.61
N LEU A 215 16.48 -7.40 -7.63
CA LEU A 215 15.10 -6.89 -7.78
C LEU A 215 14.99 -5.92 -8.97
N GLY A 216 16.06 -5.17 -9.27
CA GLY A 216 16.11 -4.26 -10.41
C GLY A 216 15.98 -5.02 -11.73
N ASP A 217 16.66 -6.15 -11.87
CA ASP A 217 16.60 -6.98 -13.08
C ASP A 217 15.21 -7.56 -13.29
N LEU A 218 14.58 -8.06 -12.22
CA LEU A 218 13.19 -8.51 -12.25
C LEU A 218 12.27 -7.39 -12.76
N LEU A 219 12.34 -6.20 -12.15
CA LEU A 219 11.46 -5.08 -12.53
C LEU A 219 11.71 -4.60 -13.96
N LYS A 220 12.98 -4.50 -14.39
CA LYS A 220 13.35 -4.14 -15.77
C LYS A 220 12.76 -5.11 -16.78
N GLU A 221 12.70 -6.41 -16.47
CA GLU A 221 12.15 -7.43 -17.38
C GLU A 221 10.61 -7.46 -17.38
N VAL A 222 9.99 -7.50 -16.20
CA VAL A 222 8.54 -7.82 -16.11
C VAL A 222 7.65 -6.60 -15.94
N CYS A 223 8.19 -5.49 -15.44
CA CYS A 223 7.47 -4.26 -15.19
C CYS A 223 8.35 -3.02 -15.47
N PRO A 224 8.78 -2.79 -16.72
CA PRO A 224 9.72 -1.72 -17.05
C PRO A 224 9.23 -0.33 -16.63
N SER A 225 7.91 -0.11 -16.65
CA SER A 225 7.28 1.16 -16.25
C SER A 225 7.49 1.53 -14.77
N ALA A 226 7.85 0.57 -13.91
CA ALA A 226 8.18 0.82 -12.52
C ALA A 226 9.61 1.35 -12.32
N VAL A 227 10.48 1.17 -13.33
CA VAL A 227 11.85 1.64 -13.31
C VAL A 227 11.88 2.97 -14.06
N ALA A 228 12.43 4.03 -13.44
CA ALA A 228 12.64 5.27 -14.17
C ALA A 228 13.54 4.95 -15.38
N PRO A 229 13.20 5.42 -16.60
CA PRO A 229 14.14 5.31 -17.69
C PRO A 229 15.44 5.97 -17.23
N GLU A 230 16.57 5.28 -17.42
CA GLU A 230 17.87 5.95 -17.35
C GLU A 230 17.80 7.04 -18.42
N VAL A 231 17.45 8.26 -18.01
CA VAL A 231 17.64 9.43 -18.84
C VAL A 231 19.15 9.46 -19.00
N PRO A 232 19.71 9.17 -20.20
CA PRO A 232 21.10 9.53 -20.42
C PRO A 232 21.11 11.01 -20.11
N MET A 233 21.92 11.45 -19.14
CA MET A 233 22.14 12.88 -18.99
C MET A 233 22.41 13.38 -20.41
N PRO A 234 21.55 14.23 -20.99
CA PRO A 234 21.97 14.88 -22.21
C PRO A 234 23.27 15.57 -21.83
N GLU A 235 24.24 15.58 -22.73
CA GLU A 235 25.51 16.30 -22.59
C GLU A 235 25.25 17.82 -22.45
N VAL A 236 24.53 18.23 -21.41
CA VAL A 236 24.18 19.61 -21.07
C VAL A 236 25.18 20.02 -20.02
N CYS A 237 26.43 20.03 -20.43
CA CYS A 237 27.51 20.84 -19.86
C CYS A 237 28.55 21.22 -20.94
N SER A 238 28.16 21.23 -22.22
CA SER A 238 29.01 21.79 -23.31
C SER A 238 28.58 23.21 -23.73
N TRP A 239 27.44 23.71 -23.24
CA TRP A 239 26.90 25.04 -23.55
C TRP A 239 26.73 25.95 -22.32
N LEU A 240 27.02 25.45 -21.12
CA LEU A 240 27.05 26.31 -19.94
C LEU A 240 28.37 27.09 -19.95
N PRO A 241 28.33 28.44 -19.94
CA PRO A 241 29.55 29.22 -19.89
C PRO A 241 30.34 28.90 -18.61
N THR A 242 31.66 28.82 -18.72
CA THR A 242 32.60 28.43 -17.65
C THR A 242 32.47 29.26 -16.36
N TRP A 243 31.90 30.47 -16.41
CA TRP A 243 31.67 31.31 -15.23
C TRP A 243 30.61 30.76 -14.26
N LEU A 244 29.72 29.86 -14.70
CA LEU A 244 28.73 29.22 -13.82
C LEU A 244 29.33 28.09 -12.97
N LEU A 245 30.41 27.45 -13.46
CA LEU A 245 31.16 26.39 -12.76
C LEU A 245 32.23 26.95 -11.81
N ALA A 246 32.65 28.21 -12.00
CA ALA A 246 33.71 28.85 -11.21
C ALA A 246 33.24 29.39 -9.84
N SER A 247 31.94 29.46 -9.57
CA SER A 247 31.43 30.05 -8.33
C SER A 247 31.46 29.14 -7.09
N SER A 248 32.20 28.04 -7.10
CA SER A 248 32.33 27.15 -5.92
C SER A 248 33.71 27.17 -5.25
N ALA A 249 34.61 28.07 -5.67
CA ALA A 249 35.90 28.24 -5.05
C ALA A 249 36.20 29.73 -4.89
N GLU A 250 35.71 30.32 -3.80
CA GLU A 250 36.29 31.42 -3.01
C GLU A 250 35.18 32.11 -2.22
N GLY A 251 35.30 32.12 -0.91
CA GLY A 251 34.34 32.77 -0.03
C GLY A 251 34.47 34.29 -0.13
N SER A 252 33.38 34.97 -0.43
CA SER A 252 32.86 36.15 0.29
C SER A 252 31.78 36.86 -0.54
N HIS A 253 30.70 37.26 0.14
CA HIS A 253 29.58 38.09 -0.33
C HIS A 253 28.62 37.51 -1.39
N LEU A 254 27.49 36.99 -0.90
CA LEU A 254 26.25 36.82 -1.67
C LEU A 254 25.66 38.20 -2.06
N PRO A 255 25.29 38.43 -3.34
CA PRO A 255 24.47 39.57 -3.73
C PRO A 255 23.04 39.45 -3.17
N SER A 256 22.50 40.59 -2.74
CA SER A 256 21.23 40.79 -2.03
C SER A 256 19.95 40.56 -2.86
N LEU A 257 19.94 39.62 -3.81
CA LEU A 257 18.82 39.37 -4.73
C LEU A 257 18.03 38.08 -4.46
N TRP A 258 18.38 37.35 -3.39
CA TRP A 258 17.72 36.10 -3.00
C TRP A 258 16.90 36.20 -1.70
N ARG A 259 16.69 37.42 -1.18
CA ARG A 259 15.93 37.63 0.06
C ARG A 259 14.45 37.98 -0.15
N ASP A 260 14.02 38.18 -1.39
CA ASP A 260 12.69 38.74 -1.69
C ASP A 260 11.65 37.72 -2.23
N TRP A 261 11.93 36.42 -2.15
CA TRP A 261 11.01 35.38 -2.67
C TRP A 261 10.38 34.48 -1.58
N GLU A 262 10.54 34.82 -0.31
CA GLU A 262 9.97 34.05 0.82
C GLU A 262 9.02 34.83 1.73
N GLU A 263 8.51 36.02 1.32
CA GLU A 263 7.62 36.84 2.17
C GLU A 263 6.20 37.15 1.63
N ASP A 264 5.74 36.58 0.51
CA ASP A 264 4.36 36.77 0.05
C ASP A 264 3.49 35.51 0.20
N GLY A 265 3.11 35.23 1.45
CA GLY A 265 1.93 34.42 1.79
C GLY A 265 0.85 35.32 2.38
N PRO A 266 -0.42 35.29 1.89
CA PRO A 266 -1.41 36.28 2.29
C PRO A 266 -1.79 36.13 3.78
N ARG A 267 -1.47 37.16 4.57
CA ARG A 267 -2.01 37.38 5.92
C ARG A 267 -3.42 37.94 5.79
N LEU A 268 -4.44 37.14 6.16
CA LEU A 268 -5.79 37.64 6.40
C LEU A 268 -5.79 38.43 7.71
N SER A 269 -5.97 39.74 7.59
CA SER A 269 -6.12 40.70 8.68
C SER A 269 -7.47 40.53 9.39
N GLN A 270 -7.43 40.33 10.70
CA GLN A 270 -8.55 40.65 11.59
C GLN A 270 -8.55 42.16 11.87
N GLN A 271 -9.65 42.85 11.56
CA GLN A 271 -10.18 43.98 12.34
C GLN A 271 -11.54 44.41 11.77
N GLY A 272 -12.51 44.62 12.66
CA GLY A 272 -13.74 45.37 12.37
C GLY A 272 -15.04 44.65 12.67
N ALA A 273 -15.38 44.53 13.96
CA ALA A 273 -16.76 44.30 14.41
C ALA A 273 -17.54 45.62 14.37
N GLU A 274 -18.76 45.65 13.83
CA GLU A 274 -20.00 46.03 14.54
C GLU A 274 -21.25 46.18 13.64
N ASN A 275 -22.32 45.51 14.07
CA ASN A 275 -23.74 45.87 14.02
C ASN A 275 -24.48 46.12 12.68
N ARG A 276 -25.42 45.22 12.34
CA ARG A 276 -26.88 45.44 12.55
C ARG A 276 -27.74 44.21 12.21
N ARG A 277 -28.88 44.16 12.92
CA ARG A 277 -29.90 43.10 13.03
C ARG A 277 -30.85 43.00 11.83
N ASN A 278 -31.44 41.81 11.70
CA ASN A 278 -32.82 41.43 11.30
C ASN A 278 -33.40 42.00 9.99
N GLN A 279 -33.81 41.09 9.07
CA GLN A 279 -35.21 40.77 8.71
C GLN A 279 -35.30 40.11 7.31
N SER A 280 -35.93 38.94 7.24
CA SER A 280 -36.77 38.48 6.11
C SER A 280 -38.22 38.91 6.41
N PRO A 281 -39.26 38.81 5.54
CA PRO A 281 -39.42 37.93 4.36
C PRO A 281 -40.13 38.58 3.13
N GLY A 282 -40.29 37.83 2.02
CA GLY A 282 -41.21 38.23 0.93
C GLY A 282 -41.10 37.40 -0.35
N THR A 283 -42.25 36.88 -0.78
CA THR A 283 -42.59 35.89 -1.83
C THR A 283 -42.72 36.50 -3.26
N GLU A 284 -43.06 35.64 -4.26
CA GLU A 284 -43.68 35.92 -5.59
C GLU A 284 -42.77 35.76 -6.84
N THR A 285 -42.83 34.62 -7.55
CA THR A 285 -43.70 34.19 -8.71
C THR A 285 -43.19 34.59 -10.11
N LEU A 286 -43.09 33.57 -10.98
CA LEU A 286 -42.83 33.60 -12.44
C LEU A 286 -43.99 34.26 -13.22
N PRO A 287 -43.79 34.63 -14.51
CA PRO A 287 -44.17 33.71 -15.58
C PRO A 287 -43.26 33.68 -16.84
N ASN A 288 -43.47 32.61 -17.63
CA ASN A 288 -42.89 32.23 -18.93
C ASN A 288 -43.01 33.29 -20.04
N THR A 289 -42.18 33.18 -21.11
CA THR A 289 -42.57 32.71 -22.47
C THR A 289 -41.58 33.17 -23.58
N VAL A 290 -40.87 32.18 -24.17
CA VAL A 290 -40.55 31.93 -25.61
C VAL A 290 -39.63 32.88 -26.44
N LEU A 291 -38.62 32.21 -27.02
CA LEU A 291 -37.63 32.49 -28.11
C LEU A 291 -38.28 32.91 -29.47
N PRO A 292 -37.60 33.25 -30.61
CA PRO A 292 -36.31 32.69 -31.09
C PRO A 292 -35.40 33.50 -32.08
N VAL A 293 -34.28 32.85 -32.50
CA VAL A 293 -33.43 33.02 -33.74
C VAL A 293 -32.48 34.26 -33.77
N GLU A 294 -31.17 34.25 -34.08
CA GLU A 294 -30.29 33.40 -34.89
C GLU A 294 -28.78 33.54 -34.54
N ALA A 295 -28.00 32.60 -35.09
CA ALA A 295 -26.60 32.22 -34.92
C ALA A 295 -25.45 33.25 -35.07
N LYS A 296 -24.33 32.97 -34.36
CA LYS A 296 -22.96 32.95 -34.93
C LYS A 296 -22.03 32.02 -34.13
N ILE A 297 -21.17 31.28 -34.83
CA ILE A 297 -20.45 30.06 -34.40
C ILE A 297 -18.93 30.31 -34.24
N LYS A 298 -18.35 29.80 -33.13
CA LYS A 298 -16.96 29.31 -32.80
C LYS A 298 -15.76 30.28 -32.70
N PRO A 299 -14.64 29.88 -32.00
CA PRO A 299 -14.32 28.60 -31.32
C PRO A 299 -13.74 28.69 -29.87
N THR A 300 -13.65 27.52 -29.17
CA THR A 300 -12.67 27.11 -28.11
C THR A 300 -12.68 27.84 -26.76
N PHE A 301 -12.63 27.23 -25.57
CA PHE A 301 -11.81 26.12 -25.06
C PHE A 301 -12.46 25.57 -23.75
N GLU A 302 -12.53 24.25 -23.56
CA GLU A 302 -12.91 23.59 -22.28
C GLU A 302 -11.72 23.55 -21.31
N PRO A 303 -11.90 23.77 -19.99
CA PRO A 303 -10.95 23.28 -19.00
C PRO A 303 -11.40 21.90 -18.52
N SER A 304 -10.85 20.88 -19.16
CA SER A 304 -10.79 19.52 -18.61
C SER A 304 -9.59 19.38 -17.65
N ARG A 305 -9.79 18.58 -16.59
CA ARG A 305 -8.76 17.90 -15.78
C ARG A 305 -7.69 18.77 -15.09
N ILE A 306 -7.87 18.97 -13.79
CA ILE A 306 -6.71 18.96 -12.87
C ILE A 306 -6.62 17.56 -12.28
N ALA A 307 -5.76 16.76 -12.90
CA ALA A 307 -5.37 15.46 -12.42
C ALA A 307 -4.65 15.62 -11.06
N GLY A 308 -5.34 15.26 -9.99
CA GLY A 308 -4.70 14.94 -8.72
C GLY A 308 -3.80 13.72 -8.94
N GLY A 309 -2.49 13.95 -9.03
CA GLY A 309 -1.49 12.91 -9.24
C GLY A 309 -1.49 11.91 -8.09
N ARG A 310 -2.23 10.80 -8.25
CA ARG A 310 -2.06 9.62 -7.42
C ARG A 310 -0.67 9.06 -7.68
N LYS A 311 0.21 9.14 -6.68
CA LYS A 311 1.51 8.45 -6.70
C LYS A 311 1.23 6.95 -6.82
N ALA A 312 1.68 6.34 -7.92
CA ALA A 312 1.62 4.90 -8.11
C ALA A 312 2.35 4.22 -6.94
N SER A 313 1.63 3.38 -6.18
CA SER A 313 2.22 2.53 -5.15
C SER A 313 2.44 1.16 -5.76
N LEU A 314 3.72 0.75 -5.87
CA LEU A 314 4.12 -0.57 -6.30
C LEU A 314 4.28 -1.45 -5.06
N ALA A 315 3.50 -2.52 -4.94
CA ALA A 315 3.71 -3.54 -3.92
C ALA A 315 4.21 -4.82 -4.61
N VAL A 316 5.43 -5.24 -4.26
CA VAL A 316 6.02 -6.50 -4.73
C VAL A 316 5.96 -7.50 -3.59
N LYS A 317 5.22 -8.59 -3.75
CA LYS A 317 5.25 -9.72 -2.82
C LYS A 317 6.20 -10.77 -3.38
N CYS A 318 7.39 -10.92 -2.77
CA CYS A 318 8.37 -11.94 -3.12
C CYS A 318 8.44 -13.01 -2.02
N TRP A 319 8.45 -14.29 -2.40
CA TRP A 319 8.66 -15.42 -1.49
C TRP A 319 10.03 -16.04 -1.73
N ALA A 320 11.12 -15.28 -1.56
CA ALA A 320 12.50 -15.79 -1.56
C ALA A 320 13.51 -14.72 -1.09
N SER A 321 14.27 -14.99 -0.02
CA SER A 321 15.75 -15.13 -0.03
C SER A 321 16.30 -15.21 1.39
N GLN A 322 17.09 -16.24 1.70
CA GLN A 322 18.20 -16.11 2.66
C GLN A 322 19.38 -15.47 1.92
N GLY A 323 20.15 -14.62 2.62
CA GLY A 323 21.21 -13.80 2.04
C GLY A 323 20.92 -12.30 2.15
N PRO A 324 21.94 -11.43 2.34
CA PRO A 324 21.81 -10.08 2.87
C PRO A 324 21.30 -9.10 1.81
N SER A 325 20.07 -9.28 1.38
CA SER A 325 19.36 -8.35 0.52
C SER A 325 18.48 -7.50 1.41
N ARG A 326 19.02 -6.32 1.76
CA ARG A 326 18.27 -5.21 2.35
C ARG A 326 16.89 -5.13 1.68
N VAL A 327 15.84 -5.33 2.46
CA VAL A 327 14.46 -5.09 2.00
C VAL A 327 14.35 -3.61 1.69
N PHE A 328 14.59 -3.25 0.43
CA PHE A 328 14.38 -1.91 -0.08
C PHE A 328 12.88 -1.76 -0.35
N ILE A 329 12.16 -1.25 0.66
CA ILE A 329 10.95 -0.49 0.38
C ILE A 329 11.41 0.75 -0.37
N ALA A 330 11.22 0.77 -1.69
CA ALA A 330 11.42 1.95 -2.51
C ALA A 330 10.34 3.00 -2.18
N ARG A 331 10.51 3.69 -1.06
CA ARG A 331 9.94 5.01 -0.81
C ARG A 331 11.03 5.92 -0.27
N LYS A 332 11.18 7.08 -0.90
CA LYS A 332 12.02 8.22 -0.51
C LYS A 332 12.00 8.46 1.00
N LYS A 333 12.89 7.82 1.76
CA LYS A 333 13.38 8.29 3.05
C LYS A 333 14.54 9.25 2.78
N PHE A 334 14.25 10.44 2.28
CA PHE A 334 15.25 11.51 2.22
C PHE A 334 14.73 12.88 2.68
N HIS A 335 13.57 12.91 3.36
CA HIS A 335 13.06 14.16 3.92
C HIS A 335 12.73 14.13 5.42
N TRP A 336 12.66 12.95 6.05
CA TRP A 336 12.32 12.85 7.48
C TRP A 336 13.53 12.75 8.41
N PHE A 337 14.71 12.39 7.89
CA PHE A 337 15.94 12.30 8.68
C PHE A 337 16.67 13.65 8.86
N ARG A 338 16.32 14.66 8.06
CA ARG A 338 17.00 15.97 8.09
C ARG A 338 16.43 16.95 9.12
N THR A 339 15.26 16.66 9.69
CA THR A 339 14.56 17.57 10.62
C THR A 339 14.82 17.22 12.09
N LYS A 340 15.11 15.96 12.43
CA LYS A 340 15.47 15.55 13.80
C LYS A 340 16.96 15.66 14.14
N LEU A 341 17.86 15.70 13.14
CA LEU A 341 19.30 15.92 13.39
C LEU A 341 19.70 17.40 13.52
N LYS A 342 18.82 18.35 13.11
CA LYS A 342 19.07 19.80 13.30
C LYS A 342 18.57 20.35 14.64
N GLN A 343 17.84 19.57 15.44
CA GLN A 343 17.36 19.99 16.76
C GLN A 343 18.13 19.39 17.95
N GLN A 344 19.21 18.63 17.70
CA GLN A 344 20.05 18.05 18.76
C GLN A 344 21.53 18.51 18.76
N VAL A 345 21.89 19.53 17.97
CA VAL A 345 23.28 20.04 17.91
C VAL A 345 23.44 21.49 18.45
N PHE A 346 22.40 22.07 19.05
CA PHE A 346 22.53 23.33 19.80
C PHE A 346 21.94 23.18 21.21
N ARG A 347 22.65 22.45 22.07
CA ARG A 347 22.61 22.54 23.56
C ARG A 347 23.53 21.48 24.16
N ALA A 348 24.84 21.74 24.09
CA ALA A 348 25.85 21.23 25.01
C ALA A 348 27.19 21.89 24.65
N GLY A 349 27.52 22.95 25.37
CA GLY A 349 28.79 23.67 25.26
C GLY A 349 28.79 24.74 26.32
N VAL A 350 29.62 24.53 27.34
CA VAL A 350 29.92 25.38 28.50
C VAL A 350 30.20 26.82 28.10
#